data_AF-A0A6J8EU65-F1
#
_entry.id   AF-A0A6J8EU65-F1
#
_cell.length_a   1.000
_cell.length_b   1.000
_cell.length_c   1.000
_cell.angle_alpha   90.00
_cell.angle_beta   90.00
_cell.angle_gamma   90.00
#
_symmetry.space_group_name_H-M   'P 1'
#
loop_
_entity.id
_entity.type
_entity.pdbx_description
1 polymer ?
#
loop_
_entity_poly.entity_id
_entity_poly.type
_entity_poly.pdbx_seq_one_letter_code
_entity_poly.pdbx_strand_id
1 'polypeptide(L)'
;MNSHTTPLTGTFQQNYHNPTNHMNQTFECPNLQIQQTSHCAPNAVPTSNPSYQPPPLPSFPSLPLSQTDGVQSNITMEMLFSTVNIMKQRLERKDFVVSDKLSKLDKKLDDRFNNIETKISNLHQENDSIKKTQNVHAHILENEEKHHFDIAVRMNLVEDYTEEINTEKNQLKEEYLKLQSHSMKYNLIFGGIIQTDEEEDTETILKNFIKTELDIPDADEIDFQNVHR
;
A
#
# COMPACT_ATOMS: atom_id res chain seq x y z
N MET A 1 17.82 70.19 5.10
CA MET A 1 16.49 69.71 5.56
C MET A 1 16.32 68.32 4.96
N ASN A 2 16.80 67.30 5.66
CA ASN A 2 16.01 66.41 6.56
C ASN A 2 15.03 65.55 5.76
N SER A 3 15.40 64.29 5.47
CA SER A 3 14.95 63.05 6.16
C SER A 3 13.58 62.56 5.62
N HIS A 4 13.42 61.33 5.13
CA HIS A 4 13.47 60.12 5.95
C HIS A 4 13.63 58.83 5.12
N THR A 5 14.56 58.01 5.61
CA THR A 5 14.60 56.54 5.53
C THR A 5 13.48 55.91 6.36
N THR A 6 12.89 54.83 5.87
CA THR A 6 12.18 53.83 6.68
C THR A 6 12.59 52.42 6.22
N PRO A 7 13.05 51.54 7.14
CA PRO A 7 13.29 50.13 6.84
C PRO A 7 12.08 49.27 7.24
N LEU A 8 11.70 48.32 6.39
CA LEU A 8 10.75 47.26 6.73
C LEU A 8 11.49 46.13 7.44
N THR A 9 11.33 46.08 8.77
CA THR A 9 11.66 44.94 9.61
C THR A 9 10.57 43.88 9.47
N GLY A 10 10.86 42.83 8.70
CA GLY A 10 10.08 41.59 8.68
C GLY A 10 10.85 40.47 9.37
N THR A 11 10.47 40.15 10.59
CA THR A 11 10.96 39.00 11.37
C THR A 11 10.59 37.68 10.68
N PHE A 12 11.59 36.96 10.16
CA PHE A 12 11.47 35.55 9.80
C PHE A 12 11.50 34.70 11.08
N GLN A 13 10.35 34.20 11.54
CA GLN A 13 10.32 33.05 12.44
C GLN A 13 10.42 31.78 11.58
N GLN A 14 11.62 31.18 11.57
CA GLN A 14 11.82 29.81 11.11
C GLN A 14 11.19 28.85 12.13
N ASN A 15 9.99 28.36 11.83
CA ASN A 15 9.46 27.16 12.48
C ASN A 15 10.09 25.94 11.79
N TYR A 16 11.21 25.47 12.32
CA TYR A 16 11.65 24.09 12.09
C TYR A 16 10.68 23.17 12.83
N HIS A 17 9.78 22.52 12.10
CA HIS A 17 9.17 21.27 12.56
C HIS A 17 9.86 20.14 11.82
N ASN A 18 10.61 19.37 12.60
CA ASN A 18 11.37 18.21 12.21
C ASN A 18 10.52 16.98 12.54
N PRO A 19 10.06 16.16 11.57
CA PRO A 19 9.53 14.85 11.87
C PRO A 19 10.50 13.78 11.37
N THR A 20 11.64 13.64 12.05
CA THR A 20 12.48 12.44 11.94
C THR A 20 12.25 11.60 13.18
N ASN A 21 11.35 10.63 13.09
CA ASN A 21 11.42 9.32 13.74
C ASN A 21 10.09 8.60 13.60
N HIS A 22 9.99 7.69 12.62
CA HIS A 22 9.29 6.39 12.73
C HIS A 22 9.43 5.66 11.39
N MET A 23 10.64 5.20 11.08
CA MET A 23 10.89 4.20 10.04
C MET A 23 11.61 3.02 10.70
N ASN A 24 10.81 2.15 11.32
CA ASN A 24 11.17 0.76 11.61
C ASN A 24 9.89 0.03 12.04
N GLN A 25 9.05 -0.29 11.07
CA GLN A 25 8.16 -1.45 11.16
C GLN A 25 8.26 -2.22 9.85
N THR A 26 9.05 -3.28 9.91
CA THR A 26 9.05 -4.39 8.98
C THR A 26 7.63 -4.94 8.89
N PHE A 27 6.90 -4.63 7.82
CA PHE A 27 5.67 -5.36 7.50
C PHE A 27 6.09 -6.65 6.79
N GLU A 28 6.09 -7.75 7.53
CA GLU A 28 6.05 -9.08 6.94
C GLU A 28 4.75 -9.20 6.13
N CYS A 29 4.86 -9.29 4.80
CA CYS A 29 3.76 -9.69 3.94
C CYS A 29 3.45 -11.18 4.19
N PRO A 30 2.20 -11.57 4.55
CA PRO A 30 1.82 -12.96 4.44
C PRO A 30 1.60 -13.30 2.96
N ASN A 31 2.37 -14.28 2.51
CA ASN A 31 2.24 -15.03 1.27
C ASN A 31 0.77 -15.21 0.83
N LEU A 32 0.34 -14.50 -0.21
CA LEU A 32 -0.88 -14.83 -0.96
C LEU A 32 -0.53 -15.90 -2.00
N GLN A 33 -0.51 -17.15 -1.55
CA GLN A 33 -0.50 -18.30 -2.45
C GLN A 33 -1.89 -18.42 -3.10
N ILE A 34 -1.97 -17.97 -4.35
CA ILE A 34 -3.10 -18.27 -5.23
C ILE A 34 -3.01 -19.76 -5.59
N GLN A 35 -3.85 -20.58 -4.96
CA GLN A 35 -4.14 -21.93 -5.44
C GLN A 35 -5.49 -21.94 -6.15
N GLN A 36 -5.42 -22.04 -7.48
CA GLN A 36 -6.49 -22.56 -8.32
C GLN A 36 -6.60 -24.07 -8.12
N THR A 37 -7.75 -24.56 -7.65
CA THR A 37 -8.26 -25.91 -7.91
C THR A 37 -9.79 -25.81 -8.00
N SER A 38 -10.31 -25.79 -9.23
CA SER A 38 -10.92 -26.95 -9.90
C SER A 38 -12.21 -27.47 -9.24
N HIS A 39 -13.31 -27.26 -9.98
CA HIS A 39 -14.58 -27.96 -9.98
C HIS A 39 -14.75 -29.16 -9.04
N CYS A 40 -15.79 -29.12 -8.22
CA CYS A 40 -16.48 -30.32 -7.77
C CYS A 40 -18.00 -30.12 -7.83
N ALA A 41 -18.65 -31.12 -8.41
CA ALA A 41 -20.07 -31.23 -8.74
C ALA A 41 -20.97 -31.26 -7.48
N PRO A 42 -22.30 -31.11 -7.62
CA PRO A 42 -23.21 -31.03 -6.48
C PRO A 42 -23.33 -32.39 -5.79
N ASN A 43 -23.07 -32.42 -4.48
CA ASN A 43 -23.32 -33.59 -3.65
C ASN A 43 -24.81 -33.92 -3.65
N ALA A 44 -25.14 -35.08 -4.21
CA ALA A 44 -26.43 -35.72 -4.08
C ALA A 44 -26.73 -35.97 -2.59
N VAL A 45 -27.89 -35.49 -2.14
CA VAL A 45 -28.48 -35.81 -0.84
C VAL A 45 -28.80 -37.31 -0.81
N PRO A 46 -28.28 -38.11 0.15
CA PRO A 46 -28.77 -39.45 0.34
C PRO A 46 -30.13 -39.39 1.05
N THR A 47 -31.22 -39.53 0.29
CA THR A 47 -32.55 -39.83 0.82
C THR A 47 -32.62 -41.29 1.26
N SER A 48 -31.96 -41.62 2.38
CA SER A 48 -32.25 -42.86 3.10
C SER A 48 -33.50 -42.63 3.95
N ASN A 49 -34.66 -42.98 3.38
CA ASN A 49 -35.90 -43.12 4.13
C ASN A 49 -35.70 -44.23 5.19
N PRO A 50 -35.75 -43.94 6.50
CA PRO A 50 -35.88 -45.02 7.46
C PRO A 50 -37.32 -45.53 7.33
N SER A 51 -37.45 -46.75 6.81
CA SER A 51 -38.71 -47.50 6.78
C SER A 51 -39.28 -47.53 8.21
N TYR A 52 -40.26 -46.66 8.47
CA TYR A 52 -41.03 -46.66 9.71
C TYR A 52 -41.89 -47.92 9.71
N GLN A 53 -41.37 -49.02 10.28
CA GLN A 53 -42.22 -50.11 10.70
C GLN A 53 -43.01 -49.64 11.93
N PRO A 54 -44.36 -49.61 11.89
CA PRO A 54 -45.10 -49.41 13.12
C PRO A 54 -44.76 -50.55 14.09
N PRO A 55 -44.56 -50.27 15.39
CA PRO A 55 -44.33 -51.32 16.36
C PRO A 55 -45.51 -52.30 16.34
N PRO A 56 -45.28 -53.61 16.53
CA PRO A 56 -46.36 -54.58 16.56
C PRO A 56 -47.37 -54.16 17.64
N LEU A 57 -48.63 -54.07 17.24
CA LEU A 57 -49.74 -53.92 18.17
C LEU A 57 -49.63 -55.03 19.23
N PRO A 58 -49.78 -54.71 20.53
CA PRO A 58 -49.79 -55.73 21.56
C PRO A 58 -50.94 -56.71 21.25
N SER A 59 -50.59 -57.98 21.08
CA SER A 59 -51.54 -59.07 20.92
C SER A 59 -52.48 -59.07 22.12
N PHE A 60 -53.77 -58.84 21.88
CA PHE A 60 -54.78 -59.00 22.93
C PHE A 60 -54.79 -60.48 23.37
N PRO A 61 -54.81 -60.76 24.68
CA PRO A 61 -55.04 -62.12 25.14
C PRO A 61 -56.46 -62.54 24.74
N SER A 62 -56.56 -63.58 23.89
CA SER A 62 -57.82 -64.25 23.60
C SER A 62 -58.38 -64.83 24.89
N LEU A 63 -59.43 -64.21 25.43
CA LEU A 63 -60.16 -64.72 26.60
C LEU A 63 -60.94 -65.99 26.21
N PRO A 64 -60.81 -67.10 26.94
CA PRO A 64 -61.64 -68.27 26.73
C PRO A 64 -63.05 -67.97 27.25
N LEU A 65 -64.04 -68.09 26.35
CA LEU A 65 -65.45 -67.97 26.67
C LEU A 65 -65.86 -69.12 27.61
N SER A 66 -65.89 -68.84 28.92
CA SER A 66 -66.36 -69.76 29.94
C SER A 66 -67.47 -69.06 30.73
N GLN A 67 -68.69 -69.57 30.62
CA GLN A 67 -69.84 -69.14 31.41
C GLN A 67 -69.62 -69.53 32.87
N THR A 68 -69.42 -68.56 33.76
CA THR A 68 -69.68 -68.69 35.21
C THR A 68 -70.08 -67.33 35.81
N ASP A 69 -71.34 -67.25 36.23
CA ASP A 69 -71.91 -66.44 37.32
C ASP A 69 -71.25 -65.10 37.73
N GLY A 70 -71.92 -63.99 37.38
CA GLY A 70 -72.28 -62.84 38.23
C GLY A 70 -71.23 -61.98 38.96
N VAL A 71 -70.00 -62.46 39.19
CA VAL A 71 -68.99 -61.79 40.02
C VAL A 71 -67.71 -61.44 39.23
N GLN A 72 -67.46 -62.06 38.07
CA GLN A 72 -66.28 -61.77 37.22
C GLN A 72 -66.37 -60.47 36.39
N SER A 73 -67.58 -59.97 36.11
CA SER A 73 -67.79 -58.77 35.27
C SER A 73 -67.20 -57.49 35.86
N ASN A 74 -67.19 -57.35 37.19
CA ASN A 74 -66.62 -56.18 37.87
C ASN A 74 -65.09 -56.19 37.83
N ILE A 75 -64.46 -57.35 37.95
CA ILE A 75 -62.99 -57.51 37.95
C ILE A 75 -62.41 -57.13 36.57
N THR A 76 -63.08 -57.51 35.48
CA THR A 76 -62.65 -57.15 34.11
C THR A 76 -62.77 -55.65 33.84
N MET A 77 -63.78 -54.98 34.39
CA MET A 77 -63.98 -53.55 34.18
C MET A 77 -63.01 -52.71 35.01
N GLU A 78 -62.72 -53.11 36.24
CA GLU A 78 -61.67 -52.48 37.08
C GLU A 78 -60.28 -52.60 36.46
N MET A 79 -59.92 -53.75 35.89
CA MET A 79 -58.66 -53.91 35.16
C MET A 79 -58.55 -53.00 33.94
N LEU A 80 -59.65 -52.80 33.21
CA LEU A 80 -59.71 -51.87 32.08
C LEU A 80 -59.54 -50.41 32.54
N PHE A 81 -60.22 -50.00 33.61
CA PHE A 81 -60.04 -48.66 34.20
C PHE A 81 -58.61 -48.42 34.68
N SER A 82 -57.98 -49.41 35.32
CA SER A 82 -56.58 -49.34 35.72
C SER A 82 -55.65 -49.18 34.51
N THR A 83 -55.88 -49.96 33.45
CA THR A 83 -55.10 -49.88 32.20
C THR A 83 -55.24 -48.52 31.52
N VAL A 84 -56.45 -47.98 31.45
CA VAL A 84 -56.72 -46.64 30.92
C VAL A 84 -56.04 -45.56 31.77
N ASN A 85 -56.06 -45.66 33.09
CA ASN A 85 -55.37 -44.72 33.98
C ASN A 85 -53.84 -44.76 33.80
N ILE A 86 -53.26 -45.96 33.65
CA ILE A 86 -51.82 -46.11 33.34
C ILE A 86 -51.49 -45.49 31.98
N MET A 87 -52.33 -45.73 30.96
CA MET A 87 -52.14 -45.13 29.63
C MET A 87 -52.25 -43.61 29.67
N LYS A 88 -53.23 -43.07 30.40
CA LYS A 88 -53.39 -41.62 30.63
C LYS A 88 -52.14 -41.02 31.28
N GLN A 89 -51.66 -41.63 32.37
CA GLN A 89 -50.45 -41.16 33.05
C GLN A 89 -49.21 -41.23 32.15
N ARG A 90 -49.09 -42.28 31.31
CA ARG A 90 -48.00 -42.38 30.32
C ARG A 90 -48.11 -41.32 29.23
N LEU A 91 -49.32 -40.97 28.80
CA LEU A 91 -49.56 -39.91 27.83
C LEU A 91 -49.18 -38.54 28.40
N GLU A 92 -49.63 -38.22 29.63
CA GLU A 92 -49.27 -36.99 30.33
C GLU A 92 -47.75 -36.85 30.51
N ARG A 93 -47.04 -37.92 30.87
CA ARG A 93 -45.57 -37.91 30.94
C ARG A 93 -44.92 -37.63 29.58
N LYS A 94 -45.43 -38.24 28.51
CA LYS A 94 -44.91 -38.00 27.15
C LYS A 94 -45.16 -36.57 26.72
N ASP A 95 -46.34 -36.04 27.00
CA ASP A 95 -46.72 -34.66 26.69
C ASP A 95 -45.79 -33.67 27.41
N PHE A 96 -45.54 -33.90 28.70
CA PHE A 96 -44.56 -33.12 29.46
C PHE A 96 -43.15 -33.17 28.85
N VAL A 97 -42.66 -34.36 28.49
CA VAL A 97 -41.33 -34.52 27.87
C VAL A 97 -41.24 -33.83 26.51
N VAL A 98 -42.30 -33.89 25.70
CA VAL A 98 -42.35 -33.19 24.41
C VAL A 98 -42.35 -31.68 24.63
N SER A 99 -43.17 -31.19 25.55
CA SER A 99 -43.23 -29.77 25.91
C SER A 99 -41.89 -29.23 26.41
N ASP A 100 -41.20 -29.97 27.30
CA ASP A 100 -39.86 -29.62 27.78
C ASP A 100 -38.81 -29.60 26.66
N LYS A 101 -38.86 -30.59 25.76
CA LYS A 101 -37.96 -30.63 24.58
C LYS A 101 -38.21 -29.46 23.64
N LEU A 102 -39.47 -29.12 23.37
CA LEU A 102 -39.85 -27.98 22.54
C LEU A 102 -39.34 -26.68 23.17
N SER A 103 -39.57 -26.47 24.46
CA SER A 103 -39.08 -25.28 25.17
C SER A 103 -37.55 -25.17 25.14
N LYS A 104 -36.82 -26.28 25.27
CA LYS A 104 -35.36 -26.30 25.17
C LYS A 104 -34.86 -26.01 23.75
N LEU A 105 -35.57 -26.48 22.73
CA LEU A 105 -35.23 -26.18 21.33
C LEU A 105 -35.47 -24.71 21.01
N ASP A 106 -36.60 -24.17 21.48
CA ASP A 106 -36.98 -22.77 21.31
C ASP A 106 -35.91 -21.83 21.88
N LYS A 107 -35.53 -22.03 23.15
CA LYS A 107 -34.44 -21.27 23.79
C LYS A 107 -33.12 -21.38 23.04
N LYS A 108 -32.75 -22.59 22.59
CA LYS A 108 -31.51 -22.79 21.82
C LYS A 108 -31.55 -22.10 20.45
N LEU A 109 -32.71 -22.01 19.83
CA LEU A 109 -32.88 -21.30 18.57
C LEU A 109 -32.76 -19.81 18.81
N ASP A 110 -33.45 -19.27 19.82
CA ASP A 110 -33.35 -17.86 20.19
C ASP A 110 -31.90 -17.45 20.51
N ASP A 111 -31.20 -18.23 21.34
CA ASP A 111 -29.79 -17.97 21.66
C ASP A 111 -28.91 -17.95 20.41
N ARG A 112 -29.18 -18.86 19.45
CA ARG A 112 -28.44 -18.91 18.18
C ARG A 112 -28.78 -17.72 17.29
N PHE A 113 -30.05 -17.33 17.19
CA PHE A 113 -30.47 -16.18 16.41
C PHE A 113 -29.87 -14.89 16.96
N ASN A 114 -29.94 -14.67 18.28
CA ASN A 114 -29.34 -13.52 18.94
C ASN A 114 -27.83 -13.44 18.71
N ASN A 115 -27.12 -14.58 18.77
CA ASN A 115 -25.69 -14.65 18.48
C ASN A 115 -25.38 -14.33 17.01
N ILE A 116 -26.19 -14.84 16.07
CA ILE A 116 -26.03 -14.54 14.64
C ILE A 116 -26.28 -13.06 14.39
N GLU A 117 -27.33 -12.48 14.95
CA GLU A 117 -27.68 -11.07 14.83
C GLU A 117 -26.56 -10.16 15.37
N THR A 118 -25.99 -10.52 16.51
CA THR A 118 -24.82 -9.81 17.08
C THR A 118 -23.62 -9.87 16.13
N LYS A 119 -23.32 -11.05 15.58
CA LYS A 119 -22.20 -11.21 14.63
C LYS A 119 -22.44 -10.43 13.33
N ILE A 120 -23.65 -10.44 12.80
CA ILE A 120 -24.02 -9.67 11.61
C ILE A 120 -23.87 -8.18 11.86
N SER A 121 -24.29 -7.69 13.04
CA SER A 121 -24.13 -6.29 13.43
C SER A 121 -22.66 -5.89 13.51
N ASN A 122 -21.82 -6.72 14.12
CA ASN A 122 -20.38 -6.47 14.20
C ASN A 122 -19.73 -6.44 12.81
N LEU A 123 -20.10 -7.37 11.92
CA LEU A 123 -19.59 -7.39 10.54
C LEU A 123 -20.01 -6.14 9.75
N HIS A 124 -21.24 -5.64 9.96
CA HIS A 124 -21.67 -4.39 9.34
C HIS A 124 -20.84 -3.20 9.83
N GLN A 125 -20.60 -3.12 11.14
CA GLN A 125 -19.78 -2.06 11.72
C GLN A 125 -18.34 -2.09 11.19
N GLU A 126 -17.74 -3.29 11.10
CA GLU A 126 -16.40 -3.47 10.55
C GLU A 126 -16.34 -3.06 9.07
N ASN A 127 -17.32 -3.46 8.27
CA ASN A 127 -17.41 -3.09 6.85
C ASN A 127 -17.54 -1.57 6.65
N ASP A 128 -18.34 -0.89 7.49
CA ASP A 128 -18.45 0.56 7.46
C ASP A 128 -17.13 1.25 7.84
N SER A 129 -16.41 0.69 8.82
CA SER A 129 -15.08 1.17 9.19
C SER A 129 -14.09 1.02 8.02
N ILE A 130 -14.07 -0.15 7.38
CA ILE A 130 -13.22 -0.43 6.21
C ILE A 130 -13.52 0.54 5.07
N LYS A 131 -14.80 0.78 4.75
CA LYS A 131 -15.19 1.75 3.72
C LYS A 131 -14.71 3.16 4.01
N LYS A 132 -14.80 3.61 5.28
CA LYS A 132 -14.29 4.92 5.68
C LYS A 132 -12.78 5.01 5.46
N THR A 133 -12.02 4.01 5.92
CA THR A 133 -10.57 3.97 5.71
C THR A 133 -10.20 3.91 4.24
N GLN A 134 -10.90 3.12 3.43
CA GLN A 134 -10.67 3.04 2.00
C GLN A 134 -10.90 4.38 1.29
N ASN A 135 -11.92 5.13 1.68
CA ASN A 135 -12.19 6.45 1.11
C ASN A 135 -11.09 7.46 1.49
N VAL A 136 -10.61 7.43 2.73
CA VAL A 136 -9.46 8.24 3.16
C VAL A 136 -8.22 7.90 2.35
N HIS A 137 -7.92 6.61 2.17
CA HIS A 137 -6.76 6.18 1.38
C HIS A 137 -6.88 6.59 -0.10
N ALA A 138 -8.07 6.51 -0.69
CA ALA A 138 -8.29 6.97 -2.06
C ALA A 138 -7.96 8.46 -2.23
N HIS A 139 -8.37 9.30 -1.27
CA HIS A 139 -8.05 10.72 -1.30
C HIS A 139 -6.55 10.99 -1.08
N ILE A 140 -5.89 10.22 -0.22
CA ILE A 140 -4.43 10.34 -0.02
C ILE A 140 -3.71 10.02 -1.33
N LEU A 141 -4.07 8.93 -2.01
CA LEU A 141 -3.46 8.53 -3.28
C LEU A 141 -3.64 9.60 -4.37
N GLU A 142 -4.84 10.17 -4.51
CA GLU A 142 -5.10 11.25 -5.47
C GLU A 142 -4.22 12.48 -5.19
N ASN A 143 -4.04 12.82 -3.91
CA ASN A 143 -3.17 13.93 -3.52
C ASN A 143 -1.70 13.62 -3.78
N GLU A 144 -1.24 12.40 -3.48
CA GLU A 144 0.13 11.96 -3.76
C GLU A 144 0.43 11.97 -5.26
N GLU A 145 -0.49 11.51 -6.11
CA GLU A 145 -0.35 11.58 -7.56
C GLU A 145 -0.15 13.02 -8.05
N LYS A 146 -0.92 13.97 -7.49
CA LYS A 146 -0.75 15.39 -7.77
C LYS A 146 0.61 15.92 -7.31
N HIS A 147 1.08 15.57 -6.11
CA HIS A 147 2.41 15.96 -5.63
C HIS A 147 3.52 15.39 -6.51
N HIS A 148 3.39 14.14 -6.96
CA HIS A 148 4.34 13.51 -7.87
C HIS A 148 4.41 14.25 -9.21
N PHE A 149 3.25 14.64 -9.76
CA PHE A 149 3.20 15.46 -10.97
C PHE A 149 3.90 16.82 -10.77
N ASP A 150 3.59 17.53 -9.68
CA ASP A 150 4.21 18.83 -9.37
C ASP A 150 5.73 18.73 -9.18
N ILE A 151 6.21 17.66 -8.53
CA ILE A 151 7.64 17.38 -8.37
C ILE A 151 8.30 17.12 -9.73
N ALA A 152 7.68 16.33 -10.60
CA ALA A 152 8.21 16.03 -11.93
C ALA A 152 8.35 17.30 -12.79
N VAL A 153 7.34 18.19 -12.75
CA VAL A 153 7.41 19.49 -13.44
C VAL A 153 8.55 20.35 -12.90
N ARG A 154 8.72 20.42 -11.58
CA ARG A 154 9.82 21.19 -10.96
C ARG A 154 11.19 20.60 -11.26
N MET A 155 11.30 19.27 -11.35
CA MET A 155 12.56 18.60 -11.69
C MET A 155 13.02 18.99 -13.09
N ASN A 156 12.12 18.95 -14.07
CA ASN A 156 12.42 19.39 -15.44
C ASN A 156 12.88 20.85 -15.47
N LEU A 157 12.22 21.74 -14.72
CA LEU A 157 12.63 23.15 -14.64
C LEU A 157 14.03 23.33 -14.04
N VAL A 158 14.38 22.54 -13.02
CA VAL A 158 15.72 22.58 -12.41
C VAL A 158 16.77 22.04 -13.39
N GLU A 159 16.43 21.02 -14.18
CA GLU A 159 17.28 20.48 -15.23
C GLU A 159 17.56 21.53 -16.31
N ASP A 160 16.52 22.20 -16.82
CA ASP A 160 16.64 23.30 -17.78
C ASP A 160 17.57 24.42 -17.26
N TYR A 161 17.37 24.88 -16.01
CA TYR A 161 18.24 25.89 -15.41
C TYR A 161 19.69 25.41 -15.22
N THR A 162 19.88 24.12 -14.96
CA THR A 162 21.23 23.55 -14.81
C THR A 162 21.95 23.51 -16.15
N GLU A 163 21.25 23.22 -17.24
CA GLU A 163 21.79 23.28 -18.60
C GLU A 163 22.14 24.72 -19.02
N GLU A 164 21.24 25.67 -18.73
CA GLU A 164 21.46 27.09 -19.00
C GLU A 164 22.70 27.62 -18.27
N ILE A 165 22.79 27.40 -16.95
CA ILE A 165 23.94 27.81 -16.14
C ILE A 165 25.24 27.16 -16.64
N ASN A 166 25.21 25.88 -17.04
CA ASN A 166 26.40 25.22 -17.56
C ASN A 166 26.84 25.81 -18.90
N THR A 167 25.90 26.19 -19.75
CA THR A 167 26.16 26.88 -21.02
C THR A 167 26.82 28.23 -20.77
N GLU A 168 26.25 29.06 -19.89
CA GLU A 168 26.81 30.36 -19.52
C GLU A 168 28.21 30.22 -18.89
N LYS A 169 28.39 29.24 -17.99
CA LYS A 169 29.70 28.96 -17.37
C LYS A 169 30.75 28.62 -18.43
N ASN A 170 30.40 27.83 -19.44
CA ASN A 170 31.34 27.45 -20.50
C ASN A 170 31.68 28.65 -21.39
N GLN A 171 30.69 29.46 -21.75
CA GLN A 171 30.90 30.72 -22.49
C GLN A 171 31.83 31.66 -21.72
N LEU A 172 31.58 31.86 -20.43
CA LEU A 172 32.40 32.76 -19.59
C LEU A 172 33.84 32.25 -19.46
N LYS A 173 34.05 30.94 -19.37
CA LYS A 173 35.40 30.34 -19.38
C LYS A 173 36.12 30.59 -20.70
N GLU A 174 35.42 30.49 -21.83
CA GLU A 174 35.99 30.76 -23.14
C GLU A 174 36.35 32.24 -23.30
N GLU A 175 35.46 33.16 -22.92
CA GLU A 175 35.74 34.59 -22.93
C GLU A 175 36.91 34.96 -22.01
N TYR A 176 36.97 34.37 -20.81
CA TYR A 176 38.09 34.56 -19.90
C TYR A 176 39.41 34.11 -20.52
N LEU A 177 39.44 32.92 -21.12
CA LEU A 177 40.63 32.40 -21.79
C LEU A 177 41.05 33.32 -22.96
N LYS A 178 40.08 33.75 -23.78
CA LYS A 178 40.33 34.66 -24.89
C LYS A 178 40.91 35.99 -24.40
N LEU A 179 40.36 36.57 -23.34
CA LEU A 179 40.85 37.81 -22.77
C LEU A 179 42.24 37.64 -22.15
N GLN A 180 42.48 36.53 -21.46
CA GLN A 180 43.79 36.19 -20.89
C GLN A 180 44.84 36.04 -22.00
N SER A 181 44.55 35.27 -23.05
CA SER A 181 45.44 35.11 -24.20
C SER A 181 45.70 36.44 -24.91
N HIS A 182 44.67 37.27 -25.08
CA HIS A 182 44.81 38.60 -25.65
C HIS A 182 45.71 39.49 -24.78
N SER A 183 45.47 39.54 -23.47
CA SER A 183 46.29 40.30 -22.52
C SER A 183 47.75 39.84 -22.50
N MET A 184 47.99 38.52 -22.52
CA MET A 184 49.35 37.98 -22.59
C MET A 184 50.04 38.34 -23.91
N LYS A 185 49.34 38.24 -25.05
CA LYS A 185 49.88 38.58 -26.38
C LYS A 185 50.52 39.98 -26.43
N TYR A 186 49.88 41.00 -25.87
CA TYR A 186 50.40 42.38 -25.91
C TYR A 186 51.47 42.68 -24.86
N ASN A 187 51.70 41.78 -23.89
CA ASN A 187 52.70 41.94 -22.85
C ASN A 187 53.97 41.10 -23.11
N LEU A 188 54.03 40.36 -24.23
CA LEU A 188 55.23 39.61 -24.61
C LEU A 188 56.30 40.57 -25.12
N ILE A 189 57.28 40.85 -24.26
CA ILE A 189 58.50 41.58 -24.60
C ILE A 189 59.66 40.58 -24.53
N PHE A 190 60.28 40.29 -25.67
CA PHE A 190 61.44 39.41 -25.74
C PHE A 190 62.72 40.24 -25.56
N GLY A 191 63.29 40.20 -24.36
CA GLY A 191 64.60 40.78 -24.08
C GLY A 191 65.74 39.84 -24.50
N GLY A 192 66.90 40.40 -24.87
CA GLY A 192 68.09 39.62 -25.23
C GLY A 192 68.28 39.39 -26.74
N ILE A 193 67.34 39.82 -27.58
CA ILE A 193 67.53 39.86 -29.03
C ILE A 193 68.39 41.10 -29.36
N ILE A 194 69.58 40.87 -29.92
CA ILE A 194 70.53 41.95 -30.25
C ILE A 194 69.95 42.83 -31.35
N GLN A 195 69.95 44.14 -31.13
CA GLN A 195 69.56 45.11 -32.15
C GLN A 195 70.75 45.44 -33.06
N THR A 196 70.54 45.30 -34.36
CA THR A 196 71.46 45.74 -35.42
C THR A 196 70.76 46.82 -36.25
N ASP A 197 71.54 47.65 -36.94
CA ASP A 197 71.04 48.76 -37.77
C ASP A 197 70.64 48.32 -39.20
N GLU A 198 70.70 47.02 -39.48
CA GLU A 198 70.38 46.44 -40.79
C GLU A 198 68.89 46.05 -40.89
N GLU A 199 68.38 45.95 -42.12
CA GLU A 199 67.00 45.53 -42.38
C GLU A 199 66.89 44.02 -42.13
N GLU A 200 66.41 43.65 -40.94
CA GLU A 200 66.30 42.26 -40.48
C GLU A 200 64.86 41.73 -40.56
N ASP A 201 64.73 40.44 -40.87
CA ASP A 201 63.46 39.70 -40.71
C ASP A 201 63.22 39.39 -39.23
N THR A 202 62.46 40.26 -38.58
CA THR A 202 62.16 40.22 -37.14
C THR A 202 61.40 38.95 -36.73
N GLU A 203 60.58 38.38 -37.61
CA GLU A 203 59.83 37.15 -37.32
C GLU A 203 60.76 35.94 -37.30
N THR A 204 61.64 35.81 -38.30
CA THR A 204 62.61 34.71 -38.37
C THR A 204 63.58 34.73 -37.19
N ILE A 205 64.06 35.92 -36.79
CA ILE A 205 64.93 36.06 -35.62
C ILE A 205 64.19 35.67 -34.33
N LEU A 206 62.94 36.08 -34.18
CA LEU A 206 62.13 35.73 -33.03
C LEU A 206 61.86 34.22 -32.96
N LYS A 207 61.50 33.57 -34.08
CA LYS A 207 61.32 32.11 -34.16
C LYS A 207 62.59 31.35 -33.78
N ASN A 208 63.74 31.79 -34.28
CA ASN A 208 65.03 31.23 -33.90
C ASN A 208 65.30 31.38 -32.39
N PHE A 209 65.08 32.58 -31.84
CA PHE A 209 65.24 32.82 -30.40
C PHE A 209 64.34 31.92 -29.55
N ILE A 210 63.05 31.79 -29.90
CA ILE A 210 62.11 30.91 -29.19
C ILE A 210 62.55 29.45 -29.27
N LYS A 211 63.07 29.02 -30.42
CA LYS A 211 63.54 27.65 -30.63
C LYS A 211 64.82 27.34 -29.84
N THR A 212 65.79 28.26 -29.84
CA THR A 212 67.12 28.01 -29.26
C THR A 212 67.23 28.39 -27.79
N GLU A 213 66.65 29.52 -27.38
CA GLU A 213 66.79 30.07 -26.03
C GLU A 213 65.64 29.66 -25.10
N LEU A 214 64.44 29.42 -25.64
CA LEU A 214 63.28 28.97 -24.85
C LEU A 214 62.99 27.47 -24.96
N ASP A 215 63.77 26.74 -25.76
CA ASP A 215 63.67 25.28 -25.98
C ASP A 215 62.26 24.82 -26.41
N ILE A 216 61.61 25.63 -27.26
CA ILE A 216 60.30 25.28 -27.85
C ILE A 216 60.56 24.76 -29.27
N PRO A 217 60.52 23.43 -29.50
CA PRO A 217 60.94 22.83 -30.76
C PRO A 217 60.03 23.19 -31.94
N ASP A 218 58.75 23.44 -31.66
CA ASP A 218 57.71 23.70 -32.67
C ASP A 218 57.53 25.22 -32.93
N ALA A 219 58.56 26.03 -32.64
CA ALA A 219 58.52 27.49 -32.82
C ALA A 219 58.20 27.91 -34.27
N ASP A 220 58.55 27.07 -35.25
CA ASP A 220 58.31 27.31 -36.67
C ASP A 220 56.80 27.22 -37.02
N GLU A 221 56.01 26.50 -36.23
CA GLU A 221 54.56 26.36 -36.40
C GLU A 221 53.77 27.53 -35.78
N ILE A 222 54.44 28.41 -35.04
CA ILE A 222 53.81 29.58 -34.41
C ILE A 222 53.57 30.64 -35.49
N ASP A 223 52.29 30.94 -35.72
CA ASP A 223 51.86 32.00 -36.64
C ASP A 223 51.80 33.34 -35.90
N PHE A 224 52.75 34.24 -36.23
CA PHE A 224 52.80 35.58 -35.65
C PHE A 224 52.09 36.58 -36.54
N GLN A 225 50.93 37.04 -36.10
CA GLN A 225 50.16 38.04 -36.87
C GLN A 225 50.81 39.42 -36.94
N ASN A 226 51.54 39.83 -35.90
CA ASN A 226 52.21 41.13 -35.81
C ASN A 226 53.53 40.95 -35.05
N VAL A 227 54.65 40.98 -35.78
CA VAL A 227 55.99 41.07 -35.18
C VAL A 227 56.54 42.45 -35.51
N HIS A 228 56.88 43.20 -34.48
CA HIS A 228 57.51 44.50 -34.61
C HIS A 228 58.64 44.58 -33.59
N ARG A 229 59.64 45.39 -33.93
CA ARG A 229 60.77 45.70 -33.08
C ARG A 229 60.52 46.95 -32.26
#